data_AF-A0A557PBE1-F1
#
_entry.id   AF-A0A557PBE1-F1
#
_cell.length_a   1.000
_cell.length_b   1.000
_cell.length_c   1.000
_cell.angle_alpha   90.00
_cell.angle_beta   90.00
_cell.angle_gamma   90.00
#
_symmetry.space_group_name_H-M   'P 1'
#
loop_
_entity.id
_entity.type
_entity.pdbx_description
1 polymer ?
#
loop_
_entity_poly.entity_id
_entity_poly.type
_entity_poly.pdbx_seq_one_letter_code
_entity_poly.pdbx_strand_id
1 'polypeptide(L)'
;MAKSLCKFSRRDIKAGKIDKLVLDSQFYCGSCARTSNQKSALCKPVSLAKLSQSSQLDKAMTQALLPIQASNVPDVIAKAKAMKAQREYSQQATIQPMTNGVNLVVPSKVITKPSIEPAMPELEAQPLLAPNELKQQLQILKKGLKTQKKQQKQMKKLLKKQRKLAKKHKKVLKQELKLKKQEAKIAKQEARIEQRLSHFNSVDPISFPKKMTGKVVGLKSLH
;
A
#
# COMPACT_ATOMS: atom_id res chain seq x y z
N MET A 1 -8.23 -39.81 -26.51
CA MET A 1 -9.05 -38.90 -25.67
C MET A 1 -8.26 -37.63 -25.38
N ALA A 2 -8.65 -36.49 -25.97
CA ALA A 2 -7.97 -35.22 -25.77
C ALA A 2 -8.18 -34.74 -24.33
N LYS A 3 -7.12 -34.77 -23.50
CA LYS A 3 -7.16 -34.18 -22.16
C LYS A 3 -7.16 -32.66 -22.35
N SER A 4 -8.16 -31.95 -21.83
CA SER A 4 -8.15 -30.50 -21.81
C SER A 4 -7.05 -29.99 -20.89
N LEU A 5 -6.39 -28.88 -21.22
CA LEU A 5 -5.35 -28.23 -20.42
C LEU A 5 -5.79 -28.01 -18.97
N CYS A 6 -7.07 -27.73 -18.71
CA CYS A 6 -7.56 -27.56 -17.34
C CYS A 6 -7.48 -28.83 -16.48
N LYS A 7 -7.32 -30.01 -17.08
CA LYS A 7 -7.11 -31.29 -16.39
C LYS A 7 -5.63 -31.70 -16.30
N PHE A 8 -4.69 -30.93 -16.85
CA PHE A 8 -3.26 -31.22 -16.74
C PHE A 8 -2.75 -30.95 -15.33
N SER A 9 -2.07 -31.93 -14.73
CA SER A 9 -1.38 -31.75 -13.45
C SER A 9 -0.13 -30.89 -13.64
N ARG A 10 0.43 -30.35 -12.54
CA ARG A 10 1.68 -29.57 -12.60
C ARG A 10 2.86 -30.34 -13.21
N ARG A 11 2.86 -31.68 -13.13
CA ARG A 11 3.89 -32.52 -13.73
C ARG A 11 3.72 -32.61 -15.25
N ASP A 12 2.49 -32.76 -15.70
CA ASP A 12 2.14 -32.80 -17.13
C ASP A 12 2.37 -31.46 -17.81
N ILE A 13 2.24 -30.35 -17.06
CA ILE A 13 2.56 -29.00 -17.55
C ILE A 13 4.05 -28.85 -17.81
N LYS A 14 4.90 -29.39 -16.93
CA LYS A 14 6.36 -29.32 -17.07
C LYS A 14 6.89 -30.24 -18.16
N ALA A 15 6.24 -31.38 -18.39
CA ALA A 15 6.61 -32.34 -19.43
C ALA A 15 6.03 -32.00 -20.81
N GLY A 16 4.97 -31.19 -20.86
CA GLY A 16 4.25 -30.86 -22.09
C GLY A 16 4.77 -29.61 -22.80
N LYS A 17 4.64 -29.57 -24.14
CA LYS A 17 4.90 -28.38 -24.97
C LYS A 17 3.76 -27.35 -24.86
N ILE A 18 3.42 -26.94 -23.63
CA ILE A 18 2.26 -26.08 -23.34
C ILE A 18 2.51 -24.62 -23.75
N ASP A 19 3.77 -24.19 -23.78
CA ASP A 19 4.14 -22.81 -24.14
C ASP A 19 3.56 -22.42 -25.51
N LYS A 20 3.60 -23.33 -26.49
CA LYS A 20 3.03 -23.12 -27.84
C LYS A 20 1.53 -22.88 -27.84
N LEU A 21 0.79 -23.44 -26.87
CA LEU A 21 -0.66 -23.25 -26.76
C LEU A 21 -1.01 -21.94 -26.03
N VAL A 22 -0.08 -21.37 -25.27
CA VAL A 22 -0.31 -20.17 -24.43
C VAL A 22 0.19 -18.89 -25.10
N LEU A 23 1.26 -18.95 -25.91
CA LEU A 23 1.89 -17.77 -26.53
C LEU A 23 0.89 -16.88 -27.29
N ASP A 24 -0.01 -17.47 -28.09
CA ASP A 24 -1.03 -16.74 -28.86
C ASP A 24 -2.45 -17.07 -28.37
N SER A 25 -2.68 -16.95 -27.06
CA SER A 25 -3.97 -17.36 -26.50
C SER A 25 -5.12 -16.45 -26.94
N GLN A 26 -6.14 -17.04 -27.57
CA GLN A 26 -7.39 -16.36 -27.93
C GLN A 26 -8.54 -16.65 -26.94
N PHE A 27 -8.38 -17.67 -26.07
CA PHE A 27 -9.40 -18.13 -25.14
C PHE A 27 -8.85 -18.32 -23.72
N TYR A 28 -9.71 -18.18 -22.71
CA TYR A 28 -9.42 -18.54 -21.32
C TYR A 28 -10.52 -19.42 -20.72
N CYS A 29 -10.22 -20.33 -19.76
CA CYS A 29 -11.28 -21.08 -19.06
C CYS A 29 -11.83 -20.27 -17.90
N GLY A 30 -13.13 -20.01 -17.88
CA GLY A 30 -13.80 -19.28 -16.79
C GLY A 30 -13.77 -19.98 -15.42
N SER A 31 -13.53 -21.30 -15.37
CA SER A 31 -13.42 -22.05 -14.10
C SER A 31 -12.00 -22.26 -13.62
N CYS A 32 -11.05 -22.47 -14.54
CA CYS A 32 -9.67 -22.86 -14.19
C CYS A 32 -8.65 -21.73 -14.40
N ALA A 33 -9.08 -20.59 -14.96
CA ALA A 33 -8.28 -19.40 -15.27
C ALA A 33 -7.05 -19.65 -16.16
N ARG A 34 -7.02 -20.76 -16.92
CA ARG A 34 -5.95 -21.04 -17.92
C ARG A 34 -6.29 -20.44 -19.27
N THR A 35 -5.27 -20.01 -20.00
CA THR A 35 -5.36 -19.49 -21.36
C THR A 35 -4.91 -20.53 -22.39
N SER A 36 -5.44 -20.43 -23.61
CA SER A 36 -5.12 -21.31 -24.74
C SER A 36 -5.49 -20.65 -26.07
N ASN A 37 -4.76 -20.97 -27.13
CA ASN A 37 -5.13 -20.63 -28.50
C ASN A 37 -6.35 -21.45 -28.99
N GLN A 38 -6.52 -22.68 -28.48
CA GLN A 38 -7.59 -23.58 -28.92
C GLN A 38 -8.73 -23.70 -27.90
N LYS A 39 -9.99 -23.67 -28.37
CA LYS A 39 -11.21 -23.84 -27.56
C LYS A 39 -11.32 -25.24 -26.93
N SER A 40 -10.98 -26.28 -27.70
CA SER A 40 -11.06 -27.70 -27.30
C SER A 40 -10.11 -28.06 -26.16
N ALA A 41 -9.07 -27.25 -25.96
CA ALA A 41 -8.11 -27.44 -24.88
C ALA A 41 -8.62 -26.91 -23.52
N LEU A 42 -9.79 -26.28 -23.44
CA LEU A 42 -10.28 -25.65 -22.20
C LEU A 42 -11.58 -26.29 -21.70
N CYS A 43 -11.80 -26.24 -20.38
CA CYS A 43 -13.00 -26.77 -19.74
C CYS A 43 -14.28 -25.98 -20.03
N LYS A 44 -14.14 -24.65 -20.10
CA LYS A 44 -15.20 -23.66 -20.27
C LYS A 44 -14.59 -22.45 -21.01
N PRO A 45 -14.32 -22.58 -22.32
CA PRO A 45 -13.62 -21.55 -23.09
C PRO A 45 -14.44 -20.27 -23.18
N VAL A 46 -13.80 -19.14 -22.90
CA VAL A 46 -14.31 -17.78 -23.10
C VAL A 46 -13.34 -17.03 -24.00
N SER A 47 -13.86 -16.38 -25.05
CA SER A 47 -13.05 -15.64 -26.03
C SER A 47 -12.51 -14.33 -25.47
N LEU A 48 -11.21 -14.09 -25.59
CA LEU A 48 -10.56 -12.83 -25.23
C LEU A 48 -10.95 -11.68 -26.17
N ALA A 49 -11.29 -11.97 -27.43
CA ALA A 49 -11.75 -10.98 -28.40
C ALA A 49 -13.05 -10.24 -28.01
N LYS A 50 -13.81 -10.74 -27.02
CA LYS A 50 -14.98 -10.01 -26.50
C LYS A 50 -14.63 -8.89 -25.52
N LEU A 51 -13.38 -8.81 -25.03
CA LEU A 51 -12.94 -7.70 -24.17
C LEU A 51 -12.47 -6.47 -24.96
N SER A 52 -12.12 -6.61 -26.25
CA SER A 52 -11.69 -5.46 -27.07
C SER A 52 -12.85 -4.64 -27.64
N GLN A 53 -14.08 -5.13 -27.57
CA GLN A 53 -15.29 -4.38 -27.98
C GLN A 53 -16.04 -3.71 -26.82
N SER A 54 -15.56 -3.87 -25.58
CA SER A 54 -16.01 -3.04 -24.44
C SER A 54 -15.11 -1.82 -24.26
N SER A 55 -14.84 -1.10 -25.35
CA SER A 55 -14.09 0.17 -25.38
C SER A 55 -14.97 1.39 -25.02
N GLN A 56 -15.92 1.23 -24.10
CA GLN A 56 -16.69 2.34 -23.53
C GLN A 56 -16.28 2.70 -22.08
N LEU A 57 -15.28 2.05 -21.50
CA LEU A 57 -14.81 2.38 -20.14
C LEU A 57 -13.38 2.96 -20.07
N ASP A 58 -12.79 3.31 -21.21
CA ASP A 58 -11.41 3.85 -21.30
C ASP A 58 -11.34 5.28 -21.87
N LYS A 59 -12.36 6.12 -21.60
CA LYS A 59 -12.28 7.59 -21.81
C LYS A 59 -12.11 8.39 -20.51
N ALA A 60 -11.78 7.75 -19.39
CA ALA A 60 -11.65 8.39 -18.08
C ALA A 60 -10.23 8.32 -17.47
N MET A 61 -9.19 8.04 -18.26
CA MET A 61 -7.82 7.86 -17.73
C MET A 61 -6.71 8.63 -18.47
N THR A 62 -7.04 9.72 -19.17
CA THR A 62 -6.01 10.58 -19.81
C THR A 62 -6.30 12.09 -19.78
N GLN A 63 -7.27 12.55 -18.99
CA GLN A 63 -7.50 13.99 -18.78
C GLN A 63 -7.62 14.31 -17.28
N ALA A 64 -6.50 14.18 -16.55
CA ALA A 64 -6.41 14.63 -15.16
C ALA A 64 -5.04 15.25 -14.87
N LEU A 65 -4.64 16.20 -15.72
CA LEU A 65 -3.60 17.18 -15.42
C LEU A 65 -4.14 18.58 -15.74
N LEU A 66 -5.21 18.98 -15.06
CA LEU A 66 -5.61 20.38 -14.92
C LEU A 66 -5.89 20.64 -13.44
N PRO A 67 -5.51 21.82 -12.92
CA PRO A 67 -5.70 22.15 -11.52
C PRO A 67 -7.19 22.26 -11.22
N ILE A 68 -7.67 21.43 -10.30
CA ILE A 68 -9.01 21.55 -9.73
C ILE A 68 -9.00 22.80 -8.85
N GLN A 69 -9.43 23.94 -9.40
CA GLN A 69 -9.81 25.12 -8.63
C GLN A 69 -11.09 24.78 -7.87
N ALA A 70 -10.95 24.18 -6.70
CA ALA A 70 -12.06 23.98 -5.78
C ALA A 70 -12.34 25.29 -5.06
N SER A 71 -13.32 26.05 -5.56
CA SER A 71 -13.75 27.37 -5.05
C SER A 71 -14.23 27.39 -3.59
N ASN A 72 -14.36 26.22 -2.94
CA ASN A 72 -14.94 26.10 -1.59
C ASN A 72 -14.01 25.44 -0.56
N VAL A 73 -12.72 25.26 -0.88
CA VAL A 73 -11.72 24.73 0.07
C VAL A 73 -11.63 25.54 1.37
N PRO A 74 -11.63 26.90 1.37
CA PRO A 74 -11.56 27.65 2.63
C PRO A 74 -12.79 27.43 3.53
N ASP A 75 -13.99 27.33 2.95
CA ASP A 75 -15.23 27.11 3.71
C ASP A 75 -15.31 25.71 4.32
N VAL A 76 -14.84 24.70 3.60
CA VAL A 76 -14.75 23.32 4.11
C VAL A 76 -13.74 23.24 5.26
N ILE A 77 -12.62 23.96 5.15
CA ILE A 77 -11.61 24.03 6.22
C ILE A 77 -12.14 24.81 7.43
N ALA A 78 -12.86 25.92 7.23
CA ALA A 78 -13.46 26.70 8.29
C ALA A 78 -14.52 25.89 9.05
N LYS A 79 -15.40 25.18 8.32
CA LYS A 79 -16.42 24.30 8.91
C LYS A 79 -15.82 23.12 9.66
N ALA A 80 -14.74 22.54 9.15
CA ALA A 80 -14.01 21.46 9.83
C ALA A 80 -13.32 21.96 11.11
N LYS A 81 -12.73 23.17 11.09
CA LYS A 81 -12.12 23.79 12.28
C LYS A 81 -13.18 24.14 13.34
N ALA A 82 -14.33 24.68 12.94
CA ALA A 82 -15.43 24.98 13.85
C ALA A 82 -15.99 23.71 14.53
N MET A 83 -16.17 22.62 13.78
CA MET A 83 -16.62 21.33 14.32
C MET A 83 -15.60 20.70 15.27
N LYS A 84 -14.30 20.96 15.05
CA LYS A 84 -13.24 20.51 15.96
C LYS A 84 -13.21 21.32 17.25
N ALA A 85 -13.36 22.65 17.17
CA ALA A 85 -13.44 23.52 18.34
C ALA A 85 -14.66 23.21 19.23
N GLN A 86 -15.81 22.89 18.65
CA GLN A 86 -16.98 22.43 19.43
C GLN A 86 -16.71 21.10 20.16
N ARG A 87 -15.99 20.17 19.53
CA ARG A 87 -15.62 18.89 20.19
C ARG A 87 -14.62 19.08 21.31
N GLU A 88 -13.69 20.02 21.16
CA GLU A 88 -12.67 20.34 22.17
C GLU A 88 -13.29 21.12 23.35
N TYR A 89 -14.25 22.04 23.09
CA TYR A 89 -15.02 22.71 24.14
C TYR A 89 -15.85 21.71 24.98
N SER A 90 -16.52 20.76 24.33
CA SER A 90 -17.26 19.70 25.04
C SER A 90 -16.37 18.66 25.74
N GLN A 91 -15.05 18.69 25.54
CA GLN A 91 -14.09 17.75 26.12
C GLN A 91 -13.11 18.39 27.12
N GLN A 92 -13.37 19.60 27.60
CA GLN A 92 -12.61 20.18 28.72
C GLN A 92 -12.92 19.43 30.03
N ALA A 93 -12.30 18.27 30.19
CA ALA A 93 -12.11 17.63 31.48
C ALA A 93 -10.83 18.20 32.11
N THR A 94 -10.99 19.10 33.08
CA THR A 94 -9.87 19.60 33.88
C THR A 94 -9.40 18.51 34.83
N ILE A 95 -8.17 18.02 34.63
CA ILE A 95 -7.51 17.08 35.54
C ILE A 95 -6.77 17.91 36.58
N GLN A 96 -7.26 17.94 37.82
CA GLN A 96 -6.46 18.40 38.96
C GLN A 96 -5.67 17.20 39.52
N PRO A 97 -4.32 17.23 39.50
CA PRO A 97 -3.53 16.18 40.11
C PRO A 97 -3.52 16.37 41.64
N MET A 98 -4.05 15.40 42.37
CA MET A 98 -3.77 15.25 43.80
C MET A 98 -2.71 14.17 44.01
N THR A 99 -1.91 14.32 45.07
CA THR A 99 -0.64 13.61 45.34
C THR A 99 -0.77 12.11 45.65
N ASN A 100 -1.96 11.51 45.60
CA ASN A 100 -2.22 10.16 46.11
C ASN A 100 -2.56 9.10 45.03
N GLY A 101 -2.18 9.32 43.77
CA GLY A 101 -2.06 8.25 42.78
C GLY A 101 -3.35 7.60 42.25
N VAL A 102 -4.54 8.12 42.59
CA VAL A 102 -5.83 7.64 42.03
C VAL A 102 -6.52 8.81 41.30
N ASN A 103 -6.54 8.75 39.97
CA ASN A 103 -7.24 9.74 39.15
C ASN A 103 -8.75 9.48 39.16
N LEU A 104 -9.51 10.32 39.86
CA LEU A 104 -10.97 10.39 39.80
C LEU A 104 -11.38 11.27 38.61
N VAL A 105 -11.99 10.66 37.59
CA VAL A 105 -12.69 11.39 36.53
C VAL A 105 -14.07 11.78 37.08
N VAL A 106 -14.20 13.00 37.56
CA VAL A 106 -15.50 13.58 37.93
C VAL A 106 -16.06 14.29 36.69
N PRO A 107 -17.18 13.82 36.09
CA PRO A 107 -17.86 14.57 35.05
C PRO A 107 -18.43 15.86 35.66
N SER A 108 -17.83 16.99 35.29
CA SER A 108 -18.29 18.31 35.74
C SER A 108 -19.66 18.60 35.12
N LYS A 109 -20.61 18.97 35.99
CA LYS A 109 -21.95 19.41 35.59
C LYS A 109 -21.85 20.62 34.67
N VAL A 110 -22.66 20.58 33.62
CA VAL A 110 -22.90 21.66 32.66
C VAL A 110 -23.27 22.94 33.43
N ILE A 111 -22.41 23.96 33.35
CA ILE A 111 -22.73 25.33 33.77
C ILE A 111 -23.33 26.03 32.54
N THR A 112 -24.63 26.30 32.59
CA THR A 112 -25.34 27.24 31.74
C THR A 112 -25.49 28.58 32.47
N LYS A 113 -25.22 29.71 31.80
CA LYS A 113 -25.94 31.00 31.97
C LYS A 113 -25.41 32.09 31.02
N PRO A 114 -26.15 33.20 30.74
CA PRO A 114 -27.57 33.53 31.02
C PRO A 114 -28.36 33.85 29.72
N SER A 115 -29.70 33.93 29.61
CA SER A 115 -30.74 34.70 30.31
C SER A 115 -32.09 34.19 29.73
N ILE A 116 -33.11 33.81 30.50
CA ILE A 116 -34.26 34.61 31.00
C ILE A 116 -35.08 33.68 31.95
N GLU A 117 -35.58 34.21 33.07
CA GLU A 117 -36.35 33.56 34.16
C GLU A 117 -37.83 33.25 33.80
N PRO A 118 -38.70 32.73 34.70
CA PRO A 118 -38.58 31.66 35.72
C PRO A 118 -39.76 30.66 35.64
N ALA A 119 -39.56 29.36 35.92
CA ALA A 119 -40.63 28.48 36.40
C ALA A 119 -40.08 27.14 36.91
N MET A 120 -40.30 26.87 38.20
CA MET A 120 -40.48 25.53 38.76
C MET A 120 -41.46 24.71 37.89
N PRO A 121 -41.23 23.41 37.65
CA PRO A 121 -41.75 22.37 38.56
C PRO A 121 -40.67 21.32 38.89
N GLU A 122 -40.54 20.91 40.15
CA GLU A 122 -41.32 19.83 40.78
C GLU A 122 -40.82 18.44 40.33
N LEU A 123 -40.35 17.70 41.33
CA LEU A 123 -39.98 16.29 41.23
C LEU A 123 -41.20 15.49 40.76
N GLU A 124 -41.29 15.19 39.46
CA GLU A 124 -42.11 14.06 39.00
C GLU A 124 -41.29 12.78 39.06
N ALA A 125 -41.72 11.90 39.95
CA ALA A 125 -41.29 10.51 40.04
C ALA A 125 -41.30 9.87 38.65
N GLN A 126 -40.17 9.30 38.24
CA GLN A 126 -40.11 8.49 37.03
C GLN A 126 -41.19 7.40 37.10
N PRO A 127 -41.99 7.22 36.04
CA PRO A 127 -42.90 6.09 35.96
C PRO A 127 -42.05 4.82 36.04
N LEU A 128 -42.37 3.93 36.98
CA LEU A 128 -41.86 2.58 36.99
C LEU A 128 -42.26 1.93 35.66
N LEU A 129 -41.35 1.93 34.70
CA LEU A 129 -41.49 1.32 33.38
C LEU A 129 -42.07 -0.08 33.55
N ALA A 130 -43.15 -0.36 32.83
CA ALA A 130 -43.84 -1.63 32.95
C ALA A 130 -42.86 -2.78 32.66
N PRO A 131 -42.94 -3.94 33.35
CA PRO A 131 -41.97 -5.03 33.24
C PRO A 131 -41.70 -5.52 31.80
N ASN A 132 -42.67 -5.33 30.89
CA ASN A 132 -42.54 -5.66 29.47
C ASN A 132 -41.64 -4.70 28.69
N GLU A 133 -41.65 -3.40 29.01
CA GLU A 133 -40.78 -2.41 28.37
C GLU A 133 -39.31 -2.65 28.77
N LEU A 134 -39.08 -3.04 30.01
CA LEU A 134 -37.75 -3.41 30.54
C LEU A 134 -37.17 -4.64 29.81
N LYS A 135 -38.00 -5.67 29.53
CA LYS A 135 -37.60 -6.83 28.72
C LYS A 135 -37.25 -6.44 27.27
N GLN A 136 -38.02 -5.54 26.66
CA GLN A 136 -37.76 -5.07 25.30
C GLN A 136 -36.45 -4.27 25.23
N GLN A 137 -36.21 -3.34 26.17
CA GLN A 137 -34.95 -2.61 26.27
C GLN A 137 -33.75 -3.55 26.43
N LEU A 138 -33.87 -4.58 27.27
CA LEU A 138 -32.80 -5.55 27.51
C LEU A 138 -32.50 -6.41 26.28
N GLN A 139 -33.49 -6.71 25.44
CA GLN A 139 -33.27 -7.36 24.14
C GLN A 139 -32.55 -6.46 23.14
N ILE A 140 -32.93 -5.18 23.07
CA ILE A 140 -32.27 -4.20 22.20
C ILE A 140 -30.80 -4.04 22.61
N LEU A 141 -30.53 -3.89 23.92
CA LEU A 141 -29.17 -3.81 24.45
C LEU A 141 -28.34 -5.06 24.13
N LYS A 142 -28.91 -6.27 24.28
CA LYS A 142 -28.23 -7.52 23.91
C LYS A 142 -27.91 -7.60 22.40
N LYS A 143 -28.81 -7.13 21.54
CA LYS A 143 -28.55 -7.04 20.09
C LYS A 143 -27.44 -6.02 19.80
N GLY A 144 -27.48 -4.85 20.43
CA GLY A 144 -26.44 -3.82 20.35
C GLY A 144 -25.05 -4.31 20.80
N LEU A 145 -24.98 -5.06 21.89
CA LEU A 145 -23.72 -5.65 22.36
C LEU A 145 -23.14 -6.66 21.35
N LYS A 146 -24.01 -7.47 20.72
CA LYS A 146 -23.58 -8.43 19.68
C LYS A 146 -23.04 -7.73 18.44
N THR A 147 -23.69 -6.66 17.98
CA THR A 147 -23.21 -5.87 16.83
C THR A 147 -21.91 -5.15 17.16
N GLN A 148 -21.79 -4.55 18.35
CA GLN A 148 -20.55 -3.93 18.82
C GLN A 148 -19.39 -4.93 18.88
N LYS A 149 -19.62 -6.15 19.40
CA LYS A 149 -18.61 -7.22 19.42
C LYS A 149 -18.19 -7.65 18.00
N LYS A 150 -19.12 -7.64 17.04
CA LYS A 150 -18.83 -7.92 15.62
C LYS A 150 -17.95 -6.81 15.02
N GLN A 151 -18.26 -5.55 15.29
CA GLN A 151 -17.45 -4.40 14.88
C GLN A 151 -16.04 -4.45 15.49
N GLN A 152 -15.92 -4.72 16.79
CA GLN A 152 -14.60 -4.89 17.44
C GLN A 152 -13.78 -6.02 16.82
N LYS A 153 -14.40 -7.15 16.47
CA LYS A 153 -13.72 -8.24 15.74
C LYS A 153 -13.23 -7.80 14.36
N GLN A 154 -14.03 -7.02 13.63
CA GLN A 154 -13.62 -6.46 12.34
C GLN A 154 -12.43 -5.51 12.50
N MET A 155 -12.48 -4.59 13.47
CA MET A 155 -11.37 -3.68 13.79
C MET A 155 -10.08 -4.44 14.16
N LYS A 156 -10.18 -5.48 14.98
CA LYS A 156 -9.04 -6.35 15.32
C LYS A 156 -8.45 -7.04 14.08
N LYS A 157 -9.28 -7.48 13.13
CA LYS A 157 -8.82 -8.06 11.85
C LYS A 157 -8.08 -7.01 11.00
N LEU A 158 -8.60 -5.78 10.92
CA LEU A 158 -7.95 -4.68 10.20
C LEU A 158 -6.60 -4.32 10.82
N LEU A 159 -6.51 -4.19 12.15
CA LEU A 159 -5.25 -3.92 12.84
C LEU A 159 -4.22 -5.05 12.61
N LYS A 160 -4.64 -6.32 12.59
CA LYS A 160 -3.75 -7.43 12.24
C LYS A 160 -3.24 -7.32 10.80
N LYS A 161 -4.09 -6.91 9.84
CA LYS A 161 -3.68 -6.65 8.45
C LYS A 161 -2.69 -5.49 8.36
N GLN A 162 -2.98 -4.36 9.02
CA GLN A 162 -2.10 -3.19 9.07
C GLN A 162 -0.73 -3.53 9.65
N ARG A 163 -0.67 -4.30 10.75
CA ARG A 163 0.59 -4.78 11.33
C ARG A 163 1.37 -5.70 10.38
N LYS A 164 0.69 -6.60 9.66
CA LYS A 164 1.33 -7.47 8.66
C LYS A 164 1.91 -6.66 7.50
N LEU A 165 1.16 -5.67 7.00
CA LEU A 165 1.63 -4.75 5.97
C LEU A 165 2.85 -3.95 6.45
N ALA A 166 2.80 -3.38 7.65
CA ALA A 166 3.94 -2.65 8.23
C ALA A 166 5.20 -3.54 8.34
N LYS A 167 5.05 -4.81 8.74
CA LYS A 167 6.18 -5.77 8.74
C LYS A 167 6.73 -6.03 7.34
N LYS A 168 5.88 -6.15 6.32
CA LYS A 168 6.32 -6.28 4.93
C LYS A 168 7.04 -5.02 4.46
N HIS A 169 6.48 -3.85 4.72
CA HIS A 169 7.09 -2.57 4.38
C HIS A 169 8.49 -2.41 5.00
N LYS A 170 8.65 -2.74 6.29
CA LYS A 170 9.98 -2.71 6.95
C LYS A 170 10.99 -3.67 6.30
N LYS A 171 10.55 -4.83 5.80
CA LYS A 171 11.43 -5.76 5.08
C LYS A 171 11.87 -5.19 3.73
N VAL A 172 10.93 -4.60 2.98
CA VAL A 172 11.21 -3.94 1.69
C VAL A 172 12.18 -2.77 1.89
N LEU A 173 11.93 -1.87 2.85
CA LEU A 173 12.87 -0.78 3.18
C LEU A 173 14.27 -1.28 3.53
N LYS A 174 14.39 -2.41 4.27
CA LYS A 174 15.70 -3.00 4.57
C LYS A 174 16.39 -3.53 3.31
N GLN A 175 15.64 -4.05 2.33
CA GLN A 175 16.19 -4.49 1.04
C GLN A 175 16.63 -3.29 0.20
N GLU A 176 15.80 -2.25 0.10
CA GLU A 176 16.14 -1.01 -0.62
C GLU A 176 17.42 -0.37 -0.05
N LEU A 177 17.56 -0.31 1.28
CA LEU A 177 18.79 0.19 1.91
C LEU A 177 20.01 -0.68 1.60
N LYS A 178 19.86 -2.00 1.43
CA LYS A 178 20.96 -2.87 1.02
C LYS A 178 21.35 -2.64 -0.43
N LEU A 179 20.36 -2.49 -1.32
CA LEU A 179 20.57 -2.19 -2.74
C LEU A 179 21.27 -0.84 -2.89
N LYS A 180 20.80 0.22 -2.23
CA LYS A 180 21.47 1.53 -2.22
C LYS A 180 22.92 1.46 -1.76
N LYS A 181 23.24 0.61 -0.77
CA LYS A 181 24.63 0.38 -0.34
C LYS A 181 25.46 -0.34 -1.39
N GLN A 182 24.86 -1.24 -2.18
CA GLN A 182 25.54 -1.91 -3.29
C GLN A 182 25.76 -0.95 -4.45
N GLU A 183 24.73 -0.19 -4.84
CA GLU A 183 24.80 0.88 -5.84
C GLU A 183 25.91 1.88 -5.50
N ALA A 184 25.99 2.34 -4.24
CA ALA A 184 27.07 3.24 -3.82
C ALA A 184 28.48 2.62 -3.92
N LYS A 185 28.60 1.30 -3.71
CA LYS A 185 29.89 0.60 -3.88
C LYS A 185 30.28 0.50 -5.35
N ILE A 186 29.32 0.20 -6.23
CA ILE A 186 29.52 0.14 -7.67
C ILE A 186 29.89 1.52 -8.19
N ALA A 187 29.13 2.57 -7.82
CA ALA A 187 29.43 3.96 -8.18
C ALA A 187 30.85 4.38 -7.75
N LYS A 188 31.32 3.95 -6.56
CA LYS A 188 32.69 4.20 -6.12
C LYS A 188 33.74 3.45 -6.95
N GLN A 189 33.43 2.25 -7.42
CA GLN A 189 34.30 1.50 -8.32
C GLN A 189 34.34 2.12 -9.71
N GLU A 190 33.18 2.52 -10.24
CA GLU A 190 33.05 3.24 -11.51
C GLU A 190 33.86 4.54 -11.49
N ALA A 191 33.71 5.37 -10.45
CA ALA A 191 34.49 6.59 -10.31
C ALA A 191 36.02 6.34 -10.25
N ARG A 192 36.46 5.23 -9.63
CA ARG A 192 37.88 4.83 -9.64
C ARG A 192 38.37 4.40 -11.01
N ILE A 193 37.53 3.69 -11.77
CA ILE A 193 37.85 3.29 -13.14
C ILE A 193 37.92 4.53 -14.03
N GLU A 194 36.94 5.42 -13.93
CA GLU A 194 36.89 6.67 -14.67
C GLU A 194 38.12 7.55 -14.38
N GLN A 195 38.55 7.65 -13.11
CA GLN A 195 39.79 8.33 -12.73
C GLN A 195 41.05 7.67 -13.34
N ARG A 196 41.08 6.34 -13.43
CA ARG A 196 42.21 5.63 -14.09
C ARG A 196 42.21 5.84 -15.59
N LEU A 197 41.04 5.85 -16.21
CA LEU A 197 40.89 6.10 -17.65
C LEU A 197 41.27 7.54 -18.00
N SER A 198 40.87 8.52 -17.17
CA SER A 198 41.28 9.92 -17.37
C SER A 198 42.79 10.10 -17.16
N HIS A 199 43.38 9.38 -16.20
CA HIS A 199 44.83 9.36 -16.05
C HIS A 199 45.52 8.75 -17.27
N PHE A 200 45.05 7.61 -17.80
CA PHE A 200 45.62 6.98 -18.98
C PHE A 200 45.53 7.87 -20.23
N ASN A 201 44.41 8.57 -20.42
CA ASN A 201 44.22 9.49 -21.54
C ASN A 201 45.02 10.80 -21.44
N SER A 202 45.54 11.14 -20.26
CA SER A 202 46.37 12.34 -20.04
C SER A 202 47.87 12.06 -20.05
N VAL A 203 48.29 10.79 -20.15
CA VAL A 203 49.69 10.45 -20.43
C VAL A 203 49.93 10.64 -21.93
N ASP A 204 50.72 11.66 -22.27
CA ASP A 204 51.13 11.96 -23.65
C ASP A 204 51.67 10.72 -24.36
N PRO A 205 51.47 10.59 -25.69
CA PRO A 205 52.03 9.48 -26.46
C PRO A 205 53.53 9.45 -26.22
N ILE A 206 54.00 8.32 -25.69
CA ILE A 206 55.41 8.04 -25.43
C ILE A 206 56.22 8.49 -26.64
N SER A 207 57.01 9.54 -26.43
CA SER A 207 58.04 9.99 -27.36
C SER A 207 59.01 8.82 -27.55
N PHE A 208 58.80 8.04 -28.62
CA PHE A 208 59.73 6.99 -28.99
C PHE A 208 61.05 7.66 -29.36
N PRO A 209 62.16 7.35 -28.65
CA PRO A 209 63.46 7.92 -29.02
C PRO A 209 63.77 7.50 -30.45
N LYS A 210 63.88 8.49 -31.34
CA LYS A 210 64.26 8.34 -32.73
C LYS A 210 65.58 7.56 -32.79
N LYS A 211 65.48 6.29 -33.22
CA LYS A 211 66.54 5.44 -33.80
C LYS A 211 67.96 5.75 -33.29
N MET A 212 68.36 5.10 -32.20
CA MET A 212 69.78 4.78 -31.99
C MET A 212 70.19 3.80 -33.10
N THR A 213 70.90 4.30 -34.11
CA THR A 213 71.56 3.48 -35.13
C THR A 213 72.74 2.75 -34.48
N GLY A 214 72.44 1.69 -33.73
CA GLY A 214 73.41 0.76 -33.17
C GLY A 214 74.02 -0.10 -34.27
N LYS A 215 75.30 0.13 -34.54
CA LYS A 215 76.16 -0.62 -35.45
C LYS A 215 76.17 -2.10 -35.02
N VAL A 216 75.62 -2.98 -35.85
CA VAL A 216 75.69 -4.45 -35.64
C VAL A 216 77.15 -4.85 -35.81
N VAL A 217 77.85 -5.13 -34.71
CA VAL A 217 79.19 -5.73 -34.75
C VAL A 217 79.01 -7.23 -34.88
N GLY A 218 79.50 -7.79 -35.98
CA GLY A 218 79.31 -9.18 -36.37
C GLY A 218 79.83 -10.18 -35.35
N LEU A 219 79.03 -11.23 -35.10
CA LEU A 219 79.50 -12.46 -34.48
C LEU A 219 80.53 -13.10 -35.42
N LYS A 220 81.79 -13.11 -35.01
CA LYS A 220 82.80 -14.00 -35.57
C LYS A 220 82.52 -15.42 -35.07
N SER A 221 82.29 -16.29 -36.03
CA SER A 221 82.30 -17.75 -35.97
C SER A 221 83.54 -18.28 -35.26
N LEU A 222 83.33 -19.09 -34.21
CA LEU A 222 84.33 -19.98 -33.65
C LEU A 222 84.30 -21.30 -34.45
N HIS A 223 85.37 -21.56 -35.18
CA HIS A 223 85.78 -22.89 -35.64
C HIS A 223 87.28 -23.01 -35.40
#